data_AF-A0A2M7J5H8-F1
#
_entry.id   AF-A0A2M7J5H8-F1
#
_cell.length_a   1.000
_cell.length_b   1.000
_cell.length_c   1.000
_cell.angle_alpha   90.00
_cell.angle_beta   90.00
_cell.angle_gamma   90.00
#
_symmetry.space_group_name_H-M   'P 1'
#
loop_
_entity.id
_entity.type
_entity.pdbx_description
1 polymer ?
#
loop_
_entity_poly.entity_id
_entity_poly.type
_entity_poly.pdbx_seq_one_letter_code
_entity_poly.pdbx_strand_id
1 'polypeptide(L)'
;MTEARQPLQDESVTVFLTPNFVVKRAEGVIVLIEHLQLADDFVAFVDRMHACGERFAGMNFELVQKLLYDADALAFFKSSSKELRIASDIVPFPELRKKLYRAVKVLENGKRVEYLFEPVTMEVTHQEPVYGEPDDTGLTPIIDYVDKTEEVPATLNFDEFFAAIWLKGVKFGLDELAIREAIGGATSMRRTIARQLDPTAGRDAEIKEASPDLHRDNSPKILANGKADLSQFKNRFPQ
;
A
#
# COMPACT_ATOMS: atom_id res chain seq x y z
N MET A 1 10.01 39.49 -35.25
CA MET A 1 8.94 38.49 -35.14
C MET A 1 9.57 37.27 -34.52
N THR A 2 9.49 37.16 -33.20
CA THR A 2 10.20 36.15 -32.42
C THR A 2 9.16 35.15 -31.95
N GLU A 3 9.16 33.96 -32.55
CA GLU A 3 8.27 32.86 -32.19
C GLU A 3 8.48 32.48 -30.72
N ALA A 4 7.43 32.65 -29.93
CA ALA A 4 7.33 32.12 -28.59
C ALA A 4 7.20 30.59 -28.69
N ARG A 5 8.22 29.86 -28.23
CA ARG A 5 8.12 28.41 -28.00
C ARG A 5 7.02 28.16 -26.96
N GLN A 6 5.93 27.53 -27.40
CA GLN A 6 4.91 26.96 -26.52
C GLN A 6 5.55 25.95 -25.56
N PRO A 7 5.21 25.96 -24.25
CA PRO A 7 5.59 24.87 -23.37
C PRO A 7 4.83 23.60 -23.78
N LEU A 8 5.57 22.49 -23.81
CA LEU A 8 5.07 21.16 -24.11
C LEU A 8 3.92 20.78 -23.16
N GLN A 9 2.87 20.33 -23.81
CA GLN A 9 1.78 19.46 -23.38
C GLN A 9 1.81 19.01 -21.91
N ASP A 10 0.82 19.52 -21.19
CA ASP A 10 0.23 19.02 -19.96
C ASP A 10 0.08 17.48 -20.04
N GLU A 11 1.02 16.73 -19.47
CA GLU A 11 0.82 15.32 -19.16
C GLU A 11 -0.40 15.26 -18.26
N SER A 12 -1.47 14.66 -18.76
CA SER A 12 -2.72 14.45 -18.01
C SER A 12 -2.43 13.84 -16.64
N VAL A 13 -2.35 14.71 -15.63
CA VAL A 13 -2.16 14.33 -14.23
C VAL A 13 -3.36 13.46 -13.88
N THR A 14 -3.14 12.15 -13.79
CA THR A 14 -4.16 11.24 -13.28
C THR A 14 -4.31 11.59 -11.81
N VAL A 15 -5.34 12.37 -11.48
CA VAL A 15 -5.60 12.79 -10.11
C VAL A 15 -6.06 11.55 -9.34
N PHE A 16 -5.13 10.98 -8.57
CA PHE A 16 -5.44 9.92 -7.63
C PHE A 16 -6.29 10.50 -6.48
N LEU A 17 -7.54 10.05 -6.38
CA LEU A 17 -8.44 10.42 -5.30
C LEU A 17 -8.39 9.40 -4.17
N THR A 18 -8.11 9.87 -2.96
CA THR A 18 -8.17 9.02 -1.76
C THR A 18 -9.63 8.76 -1.38
N PRO A 19 -9.99 7.52 -0.97
CA PRO A 19 -11.32 7.21 -0.46
C PRO A 19 -11.60 7.93 0.86
N ASN A 20 -12.86 7.98 1.29
CA ASN A 20 -13.30 8.67 2.50
C ASN A 20 -12.71 8.14 3.82
N PHE A 21 -12.11 6.95 3.81
CA PHE A 21 -11.42 6.36 4.95
C PHE A 21 -9.90 6.60 4.93
N VAL A 22 -9.35 7.24 3.89
CA VAL A 22 -7.92 7.61 3.83
C VAL A 22 -7.79 9.12 3.75
N VAL A 23 -7.09 9.70 4.72
CA VAL A 23 -6.82 11.14 4.78
C VAL A 23 -5.32 11.36 4.76
N LYS A 24 -4.88 12.23 3.87
CA LYS A 24 -3.53 12.80 3.90
C LYS A 24 -3.51 14.03 4.77
N ARG A 25 -2.64 14.04 5.77
CA ARG A 25 -2.41 15.19 6.67
C ARG A 25 -0.90 15.46 6.78
N ALA A 26 -0.51 16.53 7.46
CA ALA A 26 0.91 16.90 7.60
C ALA A 26 1.73 15.83 8.36
N GLU A 27 1.08 15.12 9.27
CA GLU A 27 1.62 13.98 9.99
C GLU A 27 1.66 12.69 9.16
N GLY A 28 1.06 12.65 7.97
CA GLY A 28 1.17 11.56 7.01
C GLY A 28 -0.17 10.95 6.58
N VAL A 29 -0.13 9.67 6.19
CA VAL A 29 -1.29 8.95 5.64
C VAL A 29 -2.02 8.24 6.77
N ILE A 30 -3.26 8.66 7.01
CA ILE A 30 -4.10 8.17 8.10
C ILE A 30 -5.29 7.41 7.54
N VAL A 31 -5.55 6.23 8.11
CA VAL A 31 -6.74 5.43 7.87
C VAL A 31 -7.74 5.70 8.99
N LEU A 32 -8.92 6.20 8.63
CA LEU A 32 -10.08 6.37 9.52
C LEU A 32 -10.81 5.03 9.63
N ILE A 33 -10.60 4.34 10.75
CA ILE A 33 -11.08 2.97 10.96
C ILE A 33 -12.62 2.90 11.01
N GLU A 34 -13.26 3.96 11.47
CA GLU A 34 -14.73 4.09 11.51
C GLU A 34 -15.36 4.13 10.11
N HIS A 35 -14.64 4.63 9.11
CA HIS A 35 -15.12 4.70 7.72
C HIS A 35 -14.78 3.46 6.91
N LEU A 36 -13.87 2.61 7.40
CA LEU A 36 -13.49 1.35 6.75
C LEU A 36 -14.55 0.27 7.03
N GLN A 37 -15.48 0.09 6.09
CA GLN A 37 -16.62 -0.80 6.27
C GLN A 37 -16.22 -2.26 6.07
N LEU A 38 -15.67 -2.57 4.90
CA LEU A 38 -15.27 -3.92 4.50
C LEU A 38 -13.74 -4.07 4.49
N ALA A 39 -13.25 -5.28 4.78
CA ALA A 39 -11.81 -5.55 4.71
C ALA A 39 -11.27 -5.34 3.28
N ASP A 40 -12.04 -5.71 2.26
CA ASP A 40 -11.67 -5.58 0.86
C ASP A 40 -11.59 -4.12 0.38
N ASP A 41 -12.19 -3.17 1.11
CA ASP A 41 -12.12 -1.74 0.75
C ASP A 41 -10.66 -1.26 0.75
N PHE A 42 -9.87 -1.72 1.73
CA PHE A 42 -8.46 -1.36 1.85
C PHE A 42 -7.62 -2.01 0.74
N VAL A 43 -7.89 -3.27 0.42
CA VAL A 43 -7.25 -3.98 -0.71
C VAL A 43 -7.52 -3.24 -2.02
N ALA A 44 -8.78 -2.88 -2.28
CA ALA A 44 -9.19 -2.16 -3.48
C ALA A 44 -8.55 -0.76 -3.56
N PHE A 45 -8.35 -0.10 -2.41
CA PHE A 45 -7.63 1.16 -2.34
C PHE A 45 -6.15 0.98 -2.74
N VAL A 46 -5.44 0.01 -2.17
CA VAL A 46 -4.02 -0.25 -2.49
C VAL A 46 -3.87 -0.65 -3.96
N ASP A 47 -4.79 -1.47 -4.50
CA ASP A 47 -4.83 -1.81 -5.92
C ASP A 47 -4.95 -0.57 -6.81
N ARG A 48 -5.92 0.32 -6.54
CA ARG A 48 -6.12 1.55 -7.31
C ARG A 48 -4.94 2.51 -7.19
N MET A 49 -4.39 2.67 -5.99
CA MET A 49 -3.23 3.53 -5.73
C MET A 49 -2.05 3.15 -6.63
N HIS A 50 -1.64 1.87 -6.58
CA HIS A 50 -0.53 1.41 -7.42
C HIS A 50 -0.85 1.46 -8.92
N ALA A 51 -2.11 1.19 -9.31
CA ALA A 51 -2.55 1.30 -10.70
C ALA A 51 -2.49 2.73 -11.23
N CYS A 52 -2.74 3.73 -10.39
CA CYS A 52 -2.56 5.16 -10.70
C CYS A 52 -1.10 5.61 -10.71
N GLY A 53 -0.15 4.70 -10.45
CA GLY A 53 1.27 5.03 -10.40
C GLY A 53 1.70 5.72 -9.11
N GLU A 54 0.93 5.57 -8.03
CA GLU A 54 1.26 6.08 -6.70
C GLU A 54 1.82 4.97 -5.80
N ARG A 55 2.56 5.34 -4.75
CA ARG A 55 3.07 4.40 -3.74
C ARG A 55 3.11 5.03 -2.36
N PHE A 56 3.16 4.21 -1.32
CA PHE A 56 3.49 4.70 0.02
C PHE A 56 4.95 5.19 0.10
N ALA A 57 5.20 6.13 1.01
CA ALA A 57 6.53 6.54 1.46
C ALA A 57 6.60 6.48 2.99
N GLY A 58 7.66 5.87 3.53
CA GLY A 58 7.82 5.65 4.96
C GLY A 58 6.68 4.81 5.53
N MET A 59 6.34 3.71 4.87
CA MET A 59 5.23 2.84 5.22
C MET A 59 5.50 2.06 6.52
N ASN A 60 4.51 1.99 7.40
CA ASN A 60 4.45 0.98 8.45
C ASN A 60 3.85 -0.30 7.86
N PHE A 61 4.73 -1.19 7.41
CA PHE A 61 4.32 -2.39 6.70
C PHE A 61 3.50 -3.34 7.56
N GLU A 62 3.80 -3.44 8.85
CA GLU A 62 3.04 -4.27 9.79
C GLU A 62 1.58 -3.84 9.86
N LEU A 63 1.31 -2.53 9.99
CA LEU A 63 -0.05 -2.00 10.00
C LEU A 63 -0.75 -2.19 8.66
N VAL A 64 -0.04 -1.99 7.54
CA VAL A 64 -0.59 -2.22 6.21
C VAL A 64 -0.96 -3.69 6.00
N GLN A 65 -0.11 -4.65 6.42
CA GLN A 65 -0.45 -6.07 6.38
C GLN A 65 -1.69 -6.40 7.22
N LYS A 66 -1.76 -5.85 8.44
CA LYS A 66 -2.92 -6.07 9.32
C LYS A 66 -4.20 -5.55 8.70
N LEU A 67 -4.18 -4.36 8.10
CA LEU A 67 -5.33 -3.79 7.41
C LEU A 67 -5.72 -4.57 6.14
N LEU A 68 -4.76 -5.18 5.46
CA LEU A 68 -5.01 -5.97 4.25
C LEU A 68 -5.59 -7.36 4.55
N TYR A 69 -5.12 -8.03 5.60
CA TYR A 69 -5.32 -9.48 5.74
C TYR A 69 -5.73 -9.96 7.14
N ASP A 70 -5.62 -9.13 8.17
CA ASP A 70 -5.88 -9.54 9.56
C ASP A 70 -7.23 -8.99 10.05
N ALA A 71 -8.26 -9.82 9.91
CA ALA A 71 -9.62 -9.49 10.34
C ALA A 71 -9.73 -9.28 11.86
N ASP A 72 -8.96 -10.02 12.66
CA ASP A 72 -8.96 -9.89 14.12
C ASP A 72 -8.29 -8.58 14.53
N ALA A 73 -7.18 -8.21 13.89
CA ALA A 73 -6.56 -6.90 14.08
C ALA A 73 -7.50 -5.77 13.65
N LEU A 74 -8.23 -5.91 12.54
CA LEU A 74 -9.20 -4.92 12.11
C LEU A 74 -10.34 -4.75 13.14
N ALA A 75 -10.87 -5.86 13.68
CA ALA A 75 -11.87 -5.82 14.74
C ALA A 75 -11.32 -5.17 16.02
N PHE A 76 -10.07 -5.47 16.36
CA PHE A 76 -9.38 -4.81 17.48
C PHE A 76 -9.22 -3.30 17.24
N PHE A 77 -8.81 -2.87 16.05
CA PHE A 77 -8.71 -1.45 15.72
C PHE A 77 -10.07 -0.77 15.83
N LYS A 78 -11.14 -1.37 15.30
CA LYS A 78 -12.50 -0.83 15.42
C LYS A 78 -12.96 -0.60 16.87
N SER A 79 -12.44 -1.36 17.84
CA SER A 79 -12.76 -1.19 19.26
C SER A 79 -11.78 -0.29 20.03
N SER A 80 -10.55 -0.13 19.57
CA SER A 80 -9.46 0.53 20.33
C SER A 80 -8.98 1.85 19.75
N SER A 81 -9.10 2.05 18.44
CA SER A 81 -8.47 3.17 17.71
C SER A 81 -9.40 3.71 16.62
N LYS A 82 -9.51 5.03 16.51
CA LYS A 82 -10.28 5.66 15.43
C LYS A 82 -9.46 5.92 14.18
N GLU A 83 -8.16 6.17 14.36
CA GLU A 83 -7.25 6.60 13.31
C GLU A 83 -5.94 5.81 13.41
N LEU A 84 -5.42 5.34 12.28
CA LEU A 84 -4.11 4.69 12.18
C LEU A 84 -3.24 5.40 11.17
N ARG A 85 -2.05 5.87 11.57
CA ARG A 85 -1.03 6.37 10.65
C ARG A 85 -0.28 5.19 10.03
N ILE A 86 -0.45 4.99 8.72
CA ILE A 86 0.10 3.83 8.00
C ILE A 86 1.33 4.16 7.15
N ALA A 87 1.53 5.44 6.78
CA ALA A 87 2.67 5.88 6.00
C ALA A 87 2.95 7.36 6.27
N SER A 88 4.09 7.85 5.80
CA SER A 88 4.45 9.27 5.88
C SER A 88 3.85 10.08 4.73
N ASP A 89 3.71 9.50 3.53
CA ASP A 89 2.96 10.11 2.42
C ASP A 89 2.57 9.02 1.39
N ILE A 90 1.77 9.40 0.40
CA ILE A 90 1.61 8.69 -0.87
C ILE A 90 2.25 9.57 -1.95
N VAL A 91 3.24 9.05 -2.65
CA VAL A 91 4.01 9.80 -3.64
C VAL A 91 3.97 9.09 -4.98
N PRO A 92 4.20 9.82 -6.09
CA PRO A 92 4.34 9.20 -7.39
C PRO A 92 5.42 8.11 -7.36
N PHE A 93 5.18 7.05 -8.12
CA PHE A 93 6.13 5.98 -8.40
C PHE A 93 6.59 6.13 -9.85
N PRO A 94 7.72 6.82 -10.11
CA PRO A 94 8.16 7.09 -11.47
C PRO A 94 8.47 5.82 -12.25
N GLU A 95 8.15 5.79 -13.54
CA GLU A 95 8.42 4.65 -14.42
C GLU A 95 9.91 4.26 -14.44
N LEU A 96 10.80 5.25 -14.36
CA LEU A 96 12.23 5.02 -14.28
C LEU A 96 12.62 4.19 -13.04
N ARG A 97 11.98 4.46 -11.88
CA ARG A 97 12.18 3.67 -10.66
C ARG A 97 11.56 2.28 -10.78
N LYS A 98 10.36 2.15 -11.38
CA LYS A 98 9.69 0.85 -11.57
C LYS A 98 10.58 -0.15 -12.34
N LYS A 99 11.33 0.32 -13.35
CA LYS A 99 12.25 -0.49 -14.17
C LYS A 99 13.40 -1.14 -13.38
N LEU A 100 13.77 -0.59 -12.22
CA LEU A 100 14.79 -1.17 -11.34
C LEU A 100 14.33 -2.50 -10.72
N TYR A 101 13.03 -2.69 -10.58
CA TYR A 101 12.45 -3.88 -9.95
C TYR A 101 12.20 -4.97 -11.00
N ARG A 102 13.03 -6.02 -10.99
CA ARG A 102 12.99 -7.15 -11.93
C ARG A 102 11.79 -8.07 -11.75
N ALA A 103 11.59 -8.99 -12.69
CA ALA A 103 10.54 -9.99 -12.61
C ALA A 103 10.77 -10.95 -11.42
N VAL A 104 9.67 -11.44 -10.83
CA VAL A 104 9.70 -12.47 -9.79
C VAL A 104 9.59 -13.86 -10.40
N LYS A 105 10.14 -14.86 -9.71
CA LYS A 105 9.94 -16.27 -10.03
C LYS A 105 8.94 -16.87 -9.07
N VAL A 106 7.75 -17.21 -9.57
CA VAL A 106 6.75 -17.96 -8.81
C VAL A 106 7.07 -19.45 -8.94
N LEU A 107 7.14 -20.14 -7.81
CA LEU A 107 7.49 -21.54 -7.69
C LEU A 107 6.37 -22.31 -6.98
N GLU A 108 6.43 -23.64 -7.10
CA GLU A 108 5.58 -24.56 -6.33
C GLU A 108 4.09 -24.21 -6.44
N ASN A 109 3.64 -23.86 -7.65
CA ASN A 109 2.27 -23.47 -7.97
C ASN A 109 1.74 -22.31 -7.12
N GLY A 110 2.59 -21.32 -6.80
CA GLY A 110 2.21 -20.12 -6.04
C GLY A 110 2.59 -20.17 -4.56
N LYS A 111 3.12 -21.30 -4.06
CA LYS A 111 3.51 -21.44 -2.65
C LYS A 111 4.72 -20.60 -2.26
N ARG A 112 5.60 -20.31 -3.21
CA ARG A 112 6.84 -19.58 -2.96
C ARG A 112 7.14 -18.60 -4.09
N VAL A 113 7.59 -17.41 -3.74
CA VAL A 113 8.07 -16.41 -4.68
C VAL A 113 9.52 -16.08 -4.38
N GLU A 114 10.36 -16.16 -5.41
CA GLU A 114 11.77 -15.77 -5.35
C GLU A 114 12.03 -14.52 -6.18
N TYR A 115 13.00 -13.73 -5.72
CA TYR A 115 13.51 -12.54 -6.40
C TYR A 115 15.03 -12.61 -6.47
N LEU A 116 15.60 -12.14 -7.59
CA LEU A 116 17.05 -11.99 -7.76
C LEU A 116 17.42 -10.55 -7.41
N PHE A 117 18.13 -10.37 -6.31
CA PHE A 117 18.74 -9.10 -5.93
C PHE A 117 20.08 -8.98 -6.64
N GLU A 118 20.31 -7.87 -7.31
CA GLU A 118 21.53 -7.53 -8.05
C GLU A 118 21.73 -6.01 -7.99
N PRO A 119 22.98 -5.50 -8.12
CA PRO A 119 23.22 -4.08 -8.27
C PRO A 119 22.41 -3.51 -9.44
N VAL A 120 21.78 -2.36 -9.23
CA VAL A 120 20.96 -1.68 -10.25
C VAL A 120 21.56 -0.33 -10.58
N THR A 121 21.47 0.05 -11.85
CA THR A 121 21.82 1.38 -12.35
C THR A 121 20.58 2.07 -12.90
N MET A 122 20.63 3.39 -12.98
CA MET A 122 19.57 4.22 -13.52
C MET A 122 20.18 5.25 -14.46
N GLU A 123 19.55 5.44 -15.62
CA GLU A 123 19.91 6.50 -16.55
C GLU A 123 19.40 7.84 -16.00
N VAL A 124 20.31 8.79 -15.80
CA VAL A 124 19.98 10.16 -15.39
C VAL A 124 20.44 11.11 -16.48
N THR A 125 19.54 11.98 -16.91
CA THR A 125 19.85 13.05 -17.86
C THR A 125 19.98 14.36 -17.11
N HIS A 126 21.12 15.03 -17.27
CA HIS A 126 21.37 16.36 -16.73
C HIS A 126 21.89 17.30 -17.81
N GLN A 127 21.69 18.60 -17.59
CA GLN A 127 22.19 19.62 -18.49
C GLN A 127 23.61 20.02 -18.09
N GLU A 128 24.57 19.80 -18.99
CA GLU A 128 25.92 20.32 -18.83
C GLU A 128 26.08 21.63 -19.61
N PRO A 129 26.57 22.71 -18.98
CA PRO A 129 26.86 23.96 -19.67
C PRO A 129 28.05 23.77 -20.63
N VAL A 130 27.87 24.20 -21.87
CA VAL A 130 28.95 24.31 -22.86
C VAL A 130 29.58 25.68 -22.72
N TYR A 131 30.88 25.70 -22.43
CA TYR A 131 31.65 26.93 -22.30
C TYR A 131 32.26 27.32 -23.66
N GLY A 132 32.14 28.60 -24.01
CA GLY A 132 32.78 29.18 -25.19
C GLY A 132 34.23 29.58 -24.95
N GLU A 133 34.83 30.26 -25.93
CA GLU A 133 36.18 30.79 -25.79
C GLU A 133 36.26 31.85 -24.68
N PRO A 134 37.39 31.96 -23.95
CA PRO A 134 37.57 33.00 -22.95
C PRO A 134 37.44 34.39 -23.58
N ASP A 135 36.66 35.26 -22.95
CA ASP A 135 36.56 36.67 -23.35
C ASP A 135 37.82 37.47 -22.96
N ASP A 136 37.84 38.77 -23.28
CA ASP A 136 38.94 39.69 -22.97
C ASP A 136 39.20 39.84 -21.45
N THR A 137 38.31 39.32 -20.59
CA THR A 137 38.48 39.28 -19.13
C THR A 137 39.02 37.93 -18.63
N GLY A 138 39.22 36.96 -19.53
CA GLY A 138 39.67 35.60 -19.23
C GLY A 138 38.56 34.68 -18.72
N LEU A 139 37.29 35.10 -18.81
CA LEU A 139 36.15 34.30 -18.39
C LEU A 139 35.59 33.53 -19.58
N THR A 140 35.28 32.24 -19.40
CA THR A 140 34.63 31.42 -20.41
C THR A 140 33.10 31.49 -20.24
N PRO A 141 32.36 32.20 -21.13
CA PRO A 141 30.91 32.30 -21.01
C PRO A 141 30.24 30.97 -21.33
N ILE A 142 29.11 30.68 -20.67
CA ILE A 142 28.25 29.56 -21.03
C ILE A 142 27.52 29.94 -22.32
N ILE A 143 27.78 29.22 -23.41
CA ILE A 143 27.22 29.50 -24.75
C ILE A 143 26.06 28.58 -25.11
N ASP A 144 25.96 27.41 -24.47
CA ASP A 144 24.87 26.46 -24.70
C ASP A 144 24.71 25.51 -23.49
N TYR A 145 23.67 24.68 -23.52
CA TYR A 145 23.51 23.55 -22.62
C TYR A 145 23.27 22.29 -23.44
N VAL A 146 24.00 21.22 -23.11
CA VAL A 146 23.80 19.92 -23.74
C VAL A 146 23.22 18.94 -22.74
N ASP A 147 22.16 18.25 -23.15
CA ASP A 147 21.63 17.13 -22.37
C ASP A 147 22.64 15.97 -22.46
N LYS A 148 23.08 15.51 -21.30
CA LYS A 148 23.96 14.35 -21.18
C LYS A 148 23.26 13.30 -20.33
N THR A 149 23.24 12.08 -20.83
CA THR A 149 22.69 10.92 -20.12
C THR A 149 23.84 10.07 -19.60
N GLU A 150 23.83 9.76 -18.31
CA GLU A 150 24.79 8.88 -17.66
C GLU A 150 24.08 7.78 -16.86
N GLU A 151 24.69 6.59 -16.79
CA GLU A 151 24.24 5.53 -15.90
C GLU A 151 24.86 5.72 -14.51
N VAL A 152 24.00 5.99 -13.52
CA VAL A 152 24.41 6.12 -12.13
C VAL A 152 23.97 4.89 -11.32
N PRO A 153 24.77 4.43 -10.34
CA PRO A 153 24.34 3.41 -9.40
C PRO A 153 23.07 3.85 -8.65
N ALA A 154 22.13 2.93 -8.51
CA ALA A 154 20.89 3.15 -7.78
C ALA A 154 20.70 2.12 -6.67
N THR A 155 19.92 2.49 -5.65
CA THR A 155 19.54 1.58 -4.55
C THR A 155 18.05 1.28 -4.61
N LEU A 156 17.68 0.03 -4.34
CA LEU A 156 16.29 -0.35 -4.16
C LEU A 156 15.77 0.18 -2.81
N ASN A 157 14.49 0.50 -2.75
CA ASN A 157 13.75 0.85 -1.53
C ASN A 157 12.64 -0.19 -1.29
N PHE A 158 12.38 -0.55 -0.03
CA PHE A 158 11.32 -1.48 0.35
C PHE A 158 9.90 -0.99 -0.01
N ASP A 159 9.58 0.28 0.19
CA ASP A 159 8.24 0.81 -0.12
C ASP A 159 7.94 0.71 -1.63
N GLU A 160 8.95 1.03 -2.43
CA GLU A 160 8.91 0.86 -3.89
C GLU A 160 8.93 -0.62 -4.29
N PHE A 161 9.65 -1.47 -3.55
CA PHE A 161 9.64 -2.91 -3.77
C PHE A 161 8.25 -3.48 -3.56
N PHE A 162 7.59 -3.12 -2.46
CA PHE A 162 6.21 -3.50 -2.16
C PHE A 162 5.28 -3.11 -3.32
N ALA A 163 5.32 -1.84 -3.76
CA ALA A 163 4.51 -1.38 -4.89
C ALA A 163 4.81 -2.14 -6.19
N ALA A 164 6.09 -2.35 -6.52
CA ALA A 164 6.48 -3.03 -7.76
C ALA A 164 6.11 -4.52 -7.76
N ILE A 165 6.22 -5.19 -6.62
CA ILE A 165 5.87 -6.60 -6.47
C ILE A 165 4.35 -6.79 -6.42
N TRP A 166 3.62 -5.84 -5.83
CA TRP A 166 2.17 -5.78 -5.89
C TRP A 166 1.65 -5.73 -7.32
N LEU A 167 2.23 -4.85 -8.15
CA LEU A 167 1.91 -4.73 -9.58
C LEU A 167 2.24 -6.01 -10.38
N LYS A 168 3.12 -6.88 -9.87
CA LYS A 168 3.45 -8.19 -10.45
C LYS A 168 2.54 -9.32 -9.94
N GLY A 169 1.50 -8.98 -9.17
CA GLY A 169 0.48 -9.92 -8.71
C GLY A 169 0.81 -10.63 -7.39
N VAL A 170 1.94 -10.32 -6.75
CA VAL A 170 2.30 -10.89 -5.45
C VAL A 170 1.81 -9.94 -4.37
N LYS A 171 0.61 -10.22 -3.84
CA LYS A 171 -0.08 -9.35 -2.88
C LYS A 171 0.12 -9.77 -1.42
N PHE A 172 0.39 -11.05 -1.18
CA PHE A 172 0.44 -11.63 0.17
C PHE A 172 1.81 -12.23 0.52
N GLY A 173 2.11 -12.29 1.82
CA GLY A 173 3.12 -13.18 2.38
C GLY A 173 4.56 -12.71 2.23
N LEU A 174 4.78 -11.41 1.97
CA LEU A 174 6.11 -10.84 1.84
C LEU A 174 6.86 -10.86 3.17
N ASP A 175 8.11 -11.31 3.10
CA ASP A 175 9.05 -11.38 4.23
C ASP A 175 9.85 -10.07 4.28
N GLU A 176 9.33 -9.07 5.01
CA GLU A 176 9.92 -7.74 5.09
C GLU A 176 11.38 -7.76 5.52
N LEU A 177 11.69 -8.51 6.58
CA LEU A 177 13.04 -8.59 7.13
C LEU A 177 14.00 -9.14 6.08
N ALA A 178 13.64 -10.26 5.44
CA ALA A 178 14.45 -10.88 4.41
C ALA A 178 14.68 -9.97 3.20
N ILE A 179 13.66 -9.21 2.78
CA ILE A 179 13.76 -8.26 1.67
C ILE A 179 14.67 -7.08 2.05
N ARG A 180 14.47 -6.46 3.21
CA ARG A 180 15.28 -5.32 3.66
C ARG A 180 16.75 -5.69 3.80
N GLU A 181 17.04 -6.86 4.37
CA GLU A 181 18.41 -7.39 4.43
C GLU A 181 19.02 -7.60 3.05
N ALA A 182 18.24 -8.14 2.09
CA ALA A 182 18.74 -8.38 0.74
C ALA A 182 18.98 -7.07 -0.03
N ILE A 183 18.13 -6.06 0.16
CA ILE A 183 18.31 -4.72 -0.42
C ILE A 183 19.56 -4.03 0.15
N GLY A 184 19.84 -4.21 1.45
CA GLY A 184 21.04 -3.66 2.09
C GLY A 184 22.33 -4.43 1.77
N GLY A 185 22.24 -5.60 1.13
CA GLY A 185 23.38 -6.43 0.77
C GLY A 185 24.07 -5.96 -0.52
N ALA A 186 25.40 -6.08 -0.57
CA ALA A 186 26.19 -5.71 -1.75
C ALA A 186 26.32 -6.84 -2.80
N THR A 187 25.88 -8.06 -2.47
CA THR A 187 26.11 -9.26 -3.29
C THR A 187 24.85 -9.70 -4.01
N SER A 188 24.98 -10.01 -5.29
CA SER A 188 23.87 -10.59 -6.06
C SER A 188 23.46 -11.95 -5.48
N MET A 189 22.18 -12.09 -5.15
CA MET A 189 21.65 -13.32 -4.57
C MET A 189 20.19 -13.53 -4.94
N ARG A 190 19.80 -14.80 -5.09
CA ARG A 190 18.39 -15.19 -5.21
C ARG A 190 17.83 -15.49 -3.82
N ARG A 191 16.73 -14.85 -3.46
CA ARG A 191 16.09 -15.01 -2.14
C ARG A 191 14.60 -15.25 -2.29
N THR A 192 14.05 -16.07 -1.41
CA THR A 192 12.59 -16.18 -1.24
C THR A 192 12.08 -14.90 -0.60
N ILE A 193 11.17 -14.21 -1.26
CA ILE A 193 10.60 -12.95 -0.82
C ILE A 193 9.16 -13.08 -0.31
N ALA A 194 8.43 -14.11 -0.74
CA ALA A 194 7.07 -14.35 -0.28
C ALA A 194 6.77 -15.83 -0.17
N ARG A 195 5.89 -16.18 0.79
CA ARG A 195 5.37 -17.54 0.96
C ARG A 195 3.85 -17.50 1.10
N GLN A 196 3.20 -18.51 0.53
CA GLN A 196 1.80 -18.76 0.79
C GLN A 196 1.61 -19.11 2.28
N LEU A 197 0.52 -18.64 2.85
CA LEU A 197 0.00 -19.14 4.11
C LEU A 197 -1.09 -20.18 3.80
N ASP A 198 -0.98 -21.37 4.40
CA ASP A 198 -2.00 -22.40 4.25
C ASP A 198 -3.32 -21.91 4.88
N PRO A 199 -4.48 -22.23 4.28
CA PRO A 199 -5.76 -21.93 4.87
C PRO A 199 -5.87 -22.55 6.26
N THR A 200 -6.20 -21.72 7.25
CA THR A 200 -6.56 -22.20 8.58
C THR A 200 -8.04 -22.59 8.60
N ALA A 201 -8.39 -23.54 9.47
CA ALA A 201 -9.79 -23.91 9.63
C ALA A 201 -10.61 -22.68 10.02
N GLY A 202 -11.63 -22.37 9.22
CA GLY A 202 -12.59 -21.32 9.56
C GLY A 202 -13.28 -21.65 10.89
N ARG A 203 -13.70 -20.61 11.60
CA ARG A 203 -14.61 -20.76 12.73
C ARG A 203 -16.04 -20.67 12.21
N ASP A 204 -16.90 -21.57 12.67
CA ASP A 204 -18.33 -21.46 12.42
C ASP A 204 -18.85 -20.13 12.97
N ALA A 205 -19.84 -19.56 12.29
CA ALA A 205 -20.51 -18.36 12.76
C ALA A 205 -21.19 -18.66 14.11
N GLU A 206 -20.66 -18.07 15.18
CA GLU A 206 -21.24 -18.17 16.51
C GLU A 206 -22.09 -16.92 16.80
N ILE A 207 -23.31 -17.12 17.31
CA ILE A 207 -24.14 -16.03 17.79
C ILE A 207 -23.63 -15.63 19.18
N LYS A 208 -22.90 -14.50 19.26
CA LYS A 208 -22.58 -13.86 20.53
C LYS A 208 -23.71 -12.90 20.92
N GLU A 209 -24.30 -13.13 22.09
CA GLU A 209 -25.31 -12.23 22.66
C GLU A 209 -24.64 -10.88 23.00
N ALA A 210 -25.11 -9.81 22.35
CA ALA A 210 -24.51 -8.48 22.42
C ALA A 210 -24.72 -7.80 23.79
N SER A 211 -25.71 -8.23 24.57
CA SER A 211 -25.93 -7.78 25.94
C SER A 211 -26.69 -8.83 26.75
N PRO A 212 -26.61 -8.80 28.10
CA PRO A 212 -27.37 -9.71 28.96
C PRO A 212 -28.89 -9.59 28.77
N ASP A 213 -29.38 -8.44 28.31
CA ASP A 213 -30.80 -8.19 28.07
C ASP A 213 -31.28 -8.70 26.71
N LEU A 214 -30.35 -8.98 25.79
CA LEU A 214 -30.62 -9.41 24.42
C LEU A 214 -30.26 -10.89 24.23
N HIS A 215 -30.83 -11.73 25.08
CA HIS A 215 -30.73 -13.19 25.01
C HIS A 215 -32.04 -13.81 24.53
N ARG A 216 -31.93 -15.00 23.92
CA ARG A 216 -33.13 -15.74 23.50
C ARG A 216 -33.83 -16.32 24.73
N ASP A 217 -35.01 -15.79 25.05
CA ASP A 217 -35.85 -16.28 26.13
C ASP A 217 -37.19 -16.81 25.58
N ASN A 218 -37.25 -18.14 25.39
CA ASN A 218 -38.47 -18.83 24.98
C ASN A 218 -39.44 -19.07 26.16
N SER A 219 -39.23 -18.46 27.32
CA SER A 219 -40.20 -18.53 28.42
C SER A 219 -41.48 -17.79 28.04
N PRO A 220 -42.66 -18.27 28.47
CA PRO A 220 -43.92 -17.56 28.27
C PRO A 220 -43.88 -16.14 28.85
N LYS A 221 -44.49 -15.19 28.15
CA LYS A 221 -44.62 -13.82 28.63
C LYS A 221 -45.54 -13.80 29.85
N ILE A 222 -45.10 -13.15 30.92
CA ILE A 222 -45.92 -12.98 32.13
C ILE A 222 -46.71 -11.67 31.96
N LEU A 223 -48.04 -11.77 32.03
CA LEU A 223 -48.94 -10.62 31.96
C LEU A 223 -48.99 -9.89 33.30
N ALA A 224 -49.47 -8.64 33.30
CA ALA A 224 -49.57 -7.82 34.53
C ALA A 224 -50.45 -8.44 35.64
N ASN A 225 -51.30 -9.42 35.28
CA ASN A 225 -52.13 -10.18 36.22
C ASN A 225 -51.44 -11.44 36.80
N GLY A 226 -50.15 -11.64 36.53
CA GLY A 226 -49.35 -12.77 37.00
C GLY A 226 -49.59 -14.09 36.26
N LYS A 227 -50.49 -14.14 35.27
CA LYS A 227 -50.70 -15.34 34.43
C LYS A 227 -49.72 -15.36 33.25
N ALA A 228 -49.27 -16.55 32.91
CA ALA A 228 -48.43 -16.79 31.74
C ALA A 228 -49.27 -16.82 30.46
N ASP A 229 -48.91 -16.01 29.46
CA ASP A 229 -49.43 -16.10 28.10
C ASP A 229 -48.57 -17.10 27.31
N LEU A 230 -49.14 -18.27 27.02
CA LEU A 230 -48.46 -19.34 26.29
C LEU A 230 -48.35 -19.06 24.78
N SER A 231 -49.07 -18.05 24.27
CA SER A 231 -49.04 -17.67 22.86
C SER A 231 -47.88 -16.73 22.53
N GLN A 232 -47.28 -16.10 23.55
CA GLN A 232 -46.21 -15.12 23.39
C GLN A 232 -44.99 -15.50 24.24
N PHE A 233 -43.82 -15.45 23.62
CA PHE A 233 -42.53 -15.62 24.31
C PHE A 233 -42.01 -14.27 24.81
N LYS A 234 -41.17 -14.31 25.85
CA LYS A 234 -40.51 -13.10 26.37
C LYS A 234 -39.56 -12.46 25.37
N ASN A 235 -38.71 -13.25 24.71
CA ASN A 235 -37.78 -12.74 23.71
C ASN A 235 -37.48 -13.80 22.64
N ARG A 236 -38.15 -13.68 21.48
CA ARG A 236 -37.96 -14.57 20.33
C ARG A 236 -37.42 -13.78 19.16
N PHE A 237 -36.22 -14.14 18.71
CA PHE A 237 -35.66 -13.62 17.46
C PHE A 237 -36.39 -14.23 16.25
N PRO A 238 -36.66 -13.46 15.18
CA PRO A 238 -37.15 -13.99 13.90
C PRO A 238 -36.15 -15.01 13.33
N GLN A 239 -36.66 -16.02 12.64
CA GLN A 239 -35.85 -16.97 11.85
C GLN A 239 -35.67 -16.44 10.43
#